data_AF-A0A9X8VK19-F1
#
_entry.id   AF-A0A9X8VK19-F1
#
_cell.length_a   1.000
_cell.length_b   1.000
_cell.length_c   1.000
_cell.angle_alpha   90.00
_cell.angle_beta   90.00
_cell.angle_gamma   90.00
#
_symmetry.space_group_name_H-M   'P 1'
#
loop_
_entity.id
_entity.type
_entity.pdbx_description
1 polymer ?
#
loop_
_entity_poly.entity_id
_entity_poly.type
_entity_poly.pdbx_seq_one_letter_code
_entity_poly.pdbx_strand_id
1 'polypeptide(L)'
;GGTLKVMTNQTQHNARFIRQLTERVANYGILDNLYIGQKEVLHTKGFLGDNFFLSGSMNLTIGGIVINDEQINLTTDKTAIVQALLAFNDFYQPTQGGVQ
;
A
#
# COMPACT_ATOMS: atom_id res chain seq x y z
N GLY A 1 -1.02 -18.12 3.64
CA GLY A 1 -0.91 -17.16 2.52
C GLY A 1 -1.63 -15.89 2.90
N GLY A 2 -1.16 -14.73 2.46
CA GLY A 2 -1.79 -13.43 2.76
C GLY A 2 -2.10 -12.67 1.48
N THR A 3 -3.12 -11.82 1.51
CA THR A 3 -3.50 -10.94 0.40
C THR A 3 -2.77 -9.61 0.52
N LEU A 4 -2.17 -9.14 -0.57
CA LEU A 4 -1.54 -7.83 -0.67
C LEU A 4 -2.43 -6.90 -1.49
N LYS A 5 -2.92 -5.83 -0.85
CA LYS A 5 -3.65 -4.75 -1.51
C LYS A 5 -2.78 -3.49 -1.52
N VAL A 6 -2.54 -2.92 -2.70
CA VAL A 6 -1.68 -1.74 -2.87
C VAL A 6 -2.44 -0.62 -3.56
N MET A 7 -2.35 0.57 -2.97
CA MET A 7 -2.87 1.80 -3.55
C MET A 7 -1.72 2.77 -3.78
N THR A 8 -1.65 3.34 -4.98
CA THR A 8 -0.70 4.41 -5.29
C THR A 8 -1.42 5.61 -5.89
N ASN A 9 -0.75 6.76 -5.93
CA ASN A 9 -1.18 7.80 -6.85
C ASN A 9 -0.77 7.43 -8.30
N GLN A 10 -1.26 8.17 -9.30
CA GLN A 10 -1.00 7.94 -10.72
C GLN A 10 0.31 8.57 -11.25
N THR A 11 1.28 8.89 -10.39
CA THR A 11 2.56 9.45 -10.84
C THR A 11 3.43 8.43 -11.57
N GLN A 12 4.27 8.89 -12.51
CA GLN A 12 5.07 8.03 -13.39
C GLN A 12 6.00 7.06 -12.64
N HIS A 13 6.57 7.46 -11.51
CA HIS A 13 7.46 6.59 -10.73
C HIS A 13 6.72 5.39 -10.12
N ASN A 14 5.43 5.52 -9.82
CA ASN A 14 4.61 4.43 -9.32
C ASN A 14 4.29 3.39 -10.39
N ALA A 15 4.23 3.77 -11.68
CA ALA A 15 4.04 2.80 -12.77
C ALA A 15 5.19 1.78 -12.83
N ARG A 16 6.45 2.24 -12.67
CA ARG A 16 7.62 1.35 -12.61
C ARG A 16 7.58 0.45 -11.39
N PHE A 17 7.21 0.98 -10.22
CA PHE A 17 7.07 0.21 -8.99
C PHE A 17 6.01 -0.89 -9.11
N ILE A 18 4.81 -0.55 -9.61
CA ILE A 18 3.70 -1.49 -9.83
C ILE A 18 4.12 -2.63 -10.75
N ARG A 19 4.78 -2.31 -11.87
CA ARG A 19 5.29 -3.33 -12.80
C ARG A 19 6.28 -4.28 -12.11
N GLN A 20 7.28 -3.74 -11.42
CA GLN A 20 8.28 -4.56 -10.72
C GLN A 20 7.68 -5.41 -9.60
N LEU A 21 6.70 -4.87 -8.87
CA LEU A 21 5.97 -5.62 -7.83
C LEU A 21 5.19 -6.77 -8.46
N THR A 22 4.45 -6.50 -9.54
CA THR A 22 3.66 -7.51 -10.27
C THR A 22 4.56 -8.64 -10.78
N GLU A 23 5.65 -8.32 -11.47
CA GLU A 23 6.61 -9.30 -11.99
C GLU A 23 7.17 -10.19 -10.87
N ARG A 24 7.53 -9.60 -9.73
CA ARG A 24 8.04 -10.36 -8.58
C ARG A 24 6.99 -11.30 -8.00
N VAL A 25 5.77 -10.80 -7.76
CA VAL A 25 4.68 -11.61 -7.22
C VAL A 25 4.31 -12.76 -8.17
N ALA A 26 4.30 -12.50 -9.48
CA ALA A 26 4.09 -13.52 -10.50
C ALA A 26 5.19 -14.60 -10.48
N ASN A 27 6.46 -14.22 -10.32
CA ASN A 27 7.58 -15.16 -10.20
C ASN A 27 7.48 -16.04 -8.94
N TYR A 28 6.79 -15.59 -7.90
CA TYR A 28 6.48 -16.39 -6.70
C TYR A 28 5.20 -17.23 -6.82
N GLY A 29 4.47 -17.16 -7.95
CA GLY A 29 3.25 -17.93 -8.17
C GLY A 29 2.06 -17.50 -7.30
N ILE A 30 2.06 -16.26 -6.80
CA ILE A 30 1.03 -15.73 -5.87
C ILE A 30 0.30 -14.52 -6.43
N LEU A 31 0.19 -14.41 -7.76
CA LEU A 31 -0.44 -13.28 -8.43
C LEU A 31 -1.91 -13.09 -8.03
N ASP A 32 -2.62 -14.18 -7.76
CA ASP A 32 -4.03 -14.16 -7.31
C ASP A 32 -4.23 -13.45 -5.96
N ASN A 33 -3.16 -13.31 -5.18
CA ASN A 33 -3.17 -12.63 -3.90
C ASN A 33 -2.82 -11.12 -4.00
N LEU A 34 -2.58 -10.60 -5.20
CA LEU A 34 -2.20 -9.20 -5.43
C LEU A 34 -3.36 -8.40 -6.02
N TYR A 35 -3.68 -7.30 -5.35
CA TYR A 35 -4.68 -6.33 -5.79
C TYR A 35 -4.03 -4.95 -5.86
N ILE A 36 -4.19 -4.26 -6.98
CA ILE A 36 -3.60 -2.93 -7.19
C ILE A 36 -4.69 -1.97 -7.61
N GLY A 37 -4.67 -0.76 -7.05
CA GLY A 37 -5.49 0.35 -7.50
C GLY A 37 -4.69 1.65 -7.52
N GLN A 38 -5.18 2.62 -8.29
CA GLN A 38 -4.56 3.94 -8.38
C GLN A 38 -5.60 5.04 -8.28
N LYS A 39 -5.23 6.16 -7.64
CA LYS A 39 -6.04 7.40 -7.60
C LYS A 39 -5.23 8.61 -8.02
N GLU A 40 -5.88 9.64 -8.53
CA GLU A 40 -5.21 10.91 -8.83
C GLU A 40 -4.69 11.56 -7.54
N VAL A 41 -5.56 11.64 -6.53
CA VAL A 41 -5.24 12.20 -5.21
C VAL A 41 -5.19 11.08 -4.18
N LEU A 42 -3.98 10.79 -3.67
CA LEU A 42 -3.72 9.86 -2.58
C LEU A 42 -2.62 10.43 -1.68
N HIS A 43 -3.01 10.96 -0.52
CA HIS A 43 -2.07 11.53 0.45
C HIS A 43 -1.75 10.59 1.62
N THR A 44 -2.59 9.58 1.86
CA THR A 44 -2.39 8.57 2.90
C THR A 44 -1.17 7.72 2.55
N LYS A 45 -0.30 7.52 3.53
CA LYS A 45 0.89 6.67 3.42
C LYS A 45 0.95 5.79 4.66
N GLY A 46 1.24 4.51 4.46
CA GLY A 46 1.29 3.56 5.56
C GLY A 46 1.16 2.11 5.16
N PHE A 47 1.25 1.25 6.17
CA PHE A 47 0.99 -0.18 6.10
C PHE A 47 -0.10 -0.53 7.09
N LEU A 48 -1.14 -1.19 6.61
CA LEU A 48 -2.21 -1.72 7.43
C LEU A 48 -2.16 -3.25 7.38
N GLY A 49 -2.05 -3.88 8.54
CA GLY A 49 -2.18 -5.32 8.71
C GLY A 49 -3.21 -5.64 9.78
N ASP A 50 -3.46 -6.93 10.00
CA ASP A 50 -4.52 -7.39 10.91
C ASP A 50 -4.30 -6.95 12.36
N ASN A 51 -3.04 -6.73 12.76
CA ASN A 51 -2.65 -6.45 14.14
C ASN A 51 -1.83 -5.15 14.30
N PHE A 52 -1.63 -4.40 13.21
CA PHE A 52 -0.87 -3.16 13.27
C PHE A 52 -1.34 -2.18 12.20
N PHE A 53 -1.18 -0.90 12.51
CA PHE A 53 -1.29 0.15 11.52
C PHE A 53 -0.10 1.10 11.67
N LEU A 54 0.72 1.15 10.63
CA LEU A 54 1.82 2.09 10.47
C LEU A 54 1.34 3.19 9.53
N SER A 55 1.37 4.46 9.96
CA SER A 55 0.93 5.59 9.15
C SER A 55 1.80 6.81 9.39
N GLY A 56 1.78 7.78 8.48
CA GLY A 56 2.53 9.01 8.69
C GLY A 56 2.79 9.81 7.42
N SER A 57 3.79 10.69 7.49
CA SER A 57 4.23 11.52 6.37
C SER A 57 5.17 10.76 5.41
N MET A 58 5.77 9.66 5.88
CA MET A 58 6.79 8.89 5.16
C MET A 58 6.27 8.26 3.86
N ASN A 59 6.90 8.63 2.74
CA ASN A 59 6.78 7.88 1.49
C ASN A 59 7.65 6.60 1.52
N LEU A 60 7.22 5.56 0.83
CA LEU A 60 7.99 4.31 0.65
C LEU A 60 9.08 4.47 -0.41
N THR A 61 10.03 5.36 -0.17
CA THR A 61 11.17 5.64 -1.05
C THR A 61 12.44 5.74 -0.23
N ILE A 62 13.61 5.66 -0.88
CA ILE A 62 14.90 5.86 -0.20
C ILE A 62 14.94 7.23 0.50
N GLY A 63 14.38 8.26 -0.14
CA GLY A 63 14.26 9.60 0.45
C GLY A 63 13.42 9.60 1.72
N GLY A 64 12.22 9.02 1.68
CA GLY A 64 11.34 8.97 2.86
C GLY A 64 11.90 8.11 4.00
N ILE A 65 12.64 7.05 3.71
CA ILE A 65 13.15 6.12 4.73
C ILE A 65 14.46 6.61 5.36
N VAL A 66 15.35 7.23 4.57
CA VAL A 66 16.76 7.46 4.99
C VAL A 66 17.11 8.95 5.08
N ILE A 67 16.45 9.81 4.30
CA ILE A 67 16.92 11.19 4.09
C ILE A 67 16.01 12.19 4.81
N ASN A 68 14.70 12.01 4.69
CA ASN A 68 13.72 12.96 5.21
C ASN A 68 13.49 12.76 6.71
N ASP A 69 13.22 13.86 7.41
CA ASP A 69 12.66 13.83 8.76
C ASP A 69 11.16 13.56 8.65
N GLU A 70 10.77 12.30 8.85
CA GLU A 70 9.39 11.84 8.70
C GLU A 70 8.82 11.42 10.04
N GLN A 71 7.54 11.77 10.29
CA GLN A 71 6.82 11.26 11.44
C GLN A 71 6.10 9.97 11.08
N ILE A 72 6.33 8.92 11.87
CA ILE A 72 5.66 7.63 11.74
C ILE A 72 4.93 7.31 13.04
N ASN A 73 3.65 6.96 12.91
CA ASN A 73 2.80 6.49 13.98
C ASN A 73 2.58 4.99 13.80
N LEU A 74 2.99 4.21 14.80
CA LEU A 74 2.65 2.79 14.92
C LEU A 74 1.57 2.62 15.98
N THR A 75 0.44 2.03 15.61
CA THR A 75 -0.59 1.63 16.56
C THR A 75 -0.90 0.14 16.46
N THR A 76 -1.17 -0.47 17.60
CA THR A 76 -1.70 -1.82 17.76
C THR A 76 -3.11 -1.81 18.37
N ASP A 77 -3.70 -0.62 18.51
CA ASP A 77 -5.07 -0.47 18.97
C ASP A 77 -6.05 -1.08 17.95
N LYS A 78 -6.82 -2.07 18.39
CA LYS A 78 -7.73 -2.82 17.53
C LYS A 78 -8.81 -1.94 16.92
N THR A 79 -9.29 -0.95 17.67
CA THR A 79 -10.33 -0.04 17.18
C THR A 79 -9.79 0.81 16.03
N ALA A 80 -8.61 1.41 16.19
CA ALA A 80 -7.94 2.18 15.15
C ALA A 80 -7.64 1.35 13.90
N ILE A 81 -7.19 0.11 14.07
CA ILE A 81 -6.93 -0.82 12.94
C ILE A 81 -8.21 -1.13 12.18
N VAL A 82 -9.30 -1.47 12.87
CA VAL A 82 -10.59 -1.77 12.22
C VAL A 82 -11.13 -0.55 11.48
N GLN A 83 -11.05 0.64 12.08
CA GLN A 83 -11.47 1.88 11.41
C GLN A 83 -10.66 2.17 10.15
N ALA A 84 -9.33 1.99 10.21
CA ALA A 84 -8.47 2.14 9.04
C ALA A 84 -8.80 1.10 7.95
N LEU A 85 -9.13 -0.13 8.32
CA LEU A 85 -9.51 -1.20 7.39
C LEU A 85 -10.84 -0.90 6.68
N LEU A 86 -11.84 -0.43 7.43
CA LEU A 86 -13.12 -0.02 6.86
C LEU A 86 -12.93 1.12 5.86
N ALA A 87 -12.23 2.19 6.27
CA ALA A 87 -11.92 3.30 5.39
C ALA A 87 -11.17 2.83 4.13
N PHE A 88 -10.17 1.96 4.28
CA PHE A 88 -9.43 1.44 3.13
C PHE A 88 -10.35 0.73 2.13
N ASN A 89 -11.21 -0.17 2.61
CA ASN A 89 -12.10 -0.95 1.74
C ASN A 89 -13.16 -0.06 1.07
N ASP A 90 -13.68 0.95 1.77
CA ASP A 90 -14.68 1.88 1.25
C ASP A 90 -14.11 2.76 0.13
N PHE A 91 -12.88 3.25 0.31
CA PHE A 91 -12.32 4.24 -0.62
C PHE A 91 -11.60 3.64 -1.81
N TYR A 92 -10.94 2.48 -1.68
CA TYR A 92 -9.85 2.16 -2.60
C TYR A 92 -10.11 1.04 -3.59
N GLN A 93 -11.08 0.15 -3.33
CA GLN A 93 -11.56 -0.90 -4.25
C GLN A 93 -10.52 -1.42 -5.27
N PRO A 94 -9.34 -1.91 -4.85
CA PRO A 94 -8.30 -2.34 -5.78
C PRO A 94 -8.74 -3.61 -6.52
N THR A 95 -8.34 -3.74 -7.78
CA THR A 95 -8.70 -4.88 -8.64
C THR A 95 -7.62 -5.97 -8.59
N GLN A 96 -8.01 -7.23 -8.85
CA GLN A 96 -7.04 -8.32 -8.95
C GLN A 96 -6.07 -8.11 -10.12
N GLY A 97 -4.81 -8.44 -9.88
CA GLY A 97 -3.80 -8.54 -10.92
C GLY A 97 -3.08 -7.23 -11.25
N GLY A 98 -1.89 -7.40 -11.83
CA GLY A 98 -1.07 -6.32 -12.36
C GLY A 98 -1.30 -6.08 -13.84
N VAL A 99 -0.89 -4.87 -14.23
CA VAL A 99 -0.96 -4.22 -15.55
C VAL A 99 -1.46 -5.11 -16.69
N GLN A 100 -2.64 -4.79 -17.25
CA GLN A 100 -3.01 -5.22 -18.60
C GLN A 100 -2.05 -4.62 -19.63
#